data_AF-A0AAN9A3Q7-F1
#
_entry.id   AF-A0AAN9A3Q7-F1
#
_cell.length_a   1.000
_cell.length_b   1.000
_cell.length_c   1.000
_cell.angle_alpha   90.00
_cell.angle_beta   90.00
_cell.angle_gamma   90.00
#
_symmetry.space_group_name_H-M   'P 1'
#
loop_
_entity.id
_entity.type
_entity.pdbx_description
1 polymer ?
#
loop_
_entity_poly.entity_id
_entity_poly.type
_entity_poly.pdbx_seq_one_letter_code
_entity_poly.pdbx_strand_id
1 'polypeptide(L)'
;MDEFEIVDLVQEDLDEVLSLIETAYTPREPLSLGFHYAFKDLLPLHTFETKLSIEKGCAIGLRNNSGKLIGLSLCLVVNSDSDPIYTTTYSSPECNLYNKVLTDFCHGIHHSSEEEGVTTAILDLLLLTVHPNYCNKGIATKLIE
;
A
#
# COMPACT_ATOMS: atom_id res chain seq x y z
N MET A 1 20.66 13.66 -14.50
CA MET A 1 19.36 13.05 -14.15
C MET A 1 19.64 12.17 -12.96
N ASP A 2 18.86 12.30 -11.89
CA ASP A 2 18.93 11.31 -10.81
C ASP A 2 18.50 9.98 -11.42
N GLU A 3 19.37 8.97 -11.30
CA GLU A 3 19.07 7.63 -11.77
C GLU A 3 18.28 6.93 -10.66
N PHE A 4 17.26 6.18 -11.08
CA PHE A 4 16.32 5.52 -10.20
C PHE A 4 16.12 4.11 -10.73
N GLU A 5 16.11 3.14 -9.83
CA GLU A 5 15.93 1.73 -10.16
C GLU A 5 14.60 1.25 -9.59
N ILE A 6 13.78 0.63 -10.44
CA ILE A 6 12.57 -0.08 -10.02
C ILE A 6 12.99 -1.48 -9.61
N VAL A 7 12.54 -1.94 -8.44
CA VAL A 7 12.85 -3.25 -7.89
C VAL A 7 11.58 -3.94 -7.43
N ASP A 8 11.52 -5.26 -7.62
CA ASP A 8 10.56 -6.10 -6.93
C ASP A 8 10.97 -6.20 -5.46
N LEU A 9 10.02 -5.96 -4.55
CA LEU A 9 10.30 -6.04 -3.12
C LEU A 9 10.21 -7.48 -2.63
N VAL A 10 11.16 -7.85 -1.76
CA VAL A 10 11.23 -9.17 -1.13
C VAL A 10 11.06 -9.06 0.38
N GLN A 11 10.93 -10.19 1.08
CA GLN A 11 10.67 -10.20 2.52
C GLN A 11 11.78 -9.50 3.32
N GLU A 12 13.01 -9.53 2.82
CA GLU A 12 14.18 -8.86 3.39
C GLU A 12 14.06 -7.33 3.38
N ASP A 13 13.22 -6.76 2.51
CA ASP A 13 12.98 -5.32 2.41
C ASP A 13 11.93 -4.81 3.43
N LEU A 14 11.26 -5.70 4.16
CA LEU A 14 10.10 -5.37 5.00
C LEU A 14 10.35 -4.21 5.96
N ASP A 15 11.47 -4.22 6.68
CA ASP A 15 11.78 -3.17 7.67
C ASP A 15 12.01 -1.80 6.99
N GLU A 16 12.63 -1.79 5.81
CA GLU A 16 12.86 -0.56 5.04
C GLU A 16 11.55 -0.01 4.48
N VAL A 17 10.67 -0.89 4.00
CA VAL A 17 9.32 -0.56 3.54
C VAL A 17 8.50 0.06 4.67
N LEU A 18 8.46 -0.59 5.84
CA LEU A 18 7.74 -0.09 7.01
C LEU A 18 8.28 1.27 7.48
N SER A 19 9.60 1.47 7.45
CA SER A 19 10.20 2.76 7.77
C SER A 19 9.80 3.85 6.77
N LEU A 20 9.70 3.53 5.49
CA LEU A 20 9.22 4.48 4.49
C LEU A 20 7.72 4.80 4.69
N ILE A 21 6.90 3.81 5.03
CA ILE A 21 5.48 4.04 5.36
C ILE A 21 5.35 4.97 6.57
N GLU A 22 6.07 4.68 7.64
CA GLU A 22 6.09 5.50 8.86
C GLU A 22 6.47 6.96 8.59
N THR A 23 7.52 7.17 7.79
CA THR A 23 8.11 8.50 7.62
C THR A 23 7.51 9.30 6.47
N ALA A 24 7.03 8.63 5.42
CA ALA A 24 6.54 9.26 4.21
C ALA A 24 5.03 9.09 4.01
N TYR A 25 4.43 7.96 4.37
CA TYR A 25 3.01 7.72 4.10
C TYR A 25 2.11 8.20 5.24
N THR A 26 2.19 7.58 6.41
CA THR A 26 1.25 7.79 7.52
C THR A 26 1.08 9.26 7.93
N PRO A 27 2.14 10.11 8.00
CA PRO A 27 1.99 11.51 8.40
C PRO A 27 1.22 12.37 7.39
N ARG A 28 0.96 11.87 6.17
CA ARG A 28 0.32 12.60 5.08
C ARG A 28 -0.94 11.91 4.55
N GLU A 29 -1.21 10.69 5.00
CA GLU A 29 -2.35 9.91 4.57
C GLU A 29 -3.65 10.50 5.17
N PRO A 30 -4.67 10.79 4.35
CA PRO A 30 -5.87 11.50 4.80
C PRO A 30 -6.62 10.89 5.98
N LEU A 31 -6.77 9.56 6.04
CA LEU A 31 -7.48 8.88 7.13
C LEU A 31 -6.65 8.94 8.43
N SER A 32 -5.34 8.74 8.33
CA SER A 32 -4.38 8.82 9.43
C SER A 32 -4.38 10.23 10.02
N LEU A 33 -4.39 11.26 9.18
CA LEU A 33 -4.53 12.66 9.60
C LEU A 33 -5.90 12.95 10.22
N GLY A 34 -6.99 12.48 9.59
CA GLY A 34 -8.36 12.75 10.02
C GLY A 34 -8.71 12.09 11.35
N PHE A 35 -8.20 10.89 11.60
CA PHE A 35 -8.42 10.13 12.84
C PHE A 35 -7.28 10.24 13.85
N HIS A 36 -6.22 11.00 13.52
CA HIS A 36 -5.01 11.15 14.33
C HIS A 36 -4.30 9.83 14.65
N TYR A 37 -4.31 8.88 13.71
CA TYR A 37 -3.57 7.64 13.84
C TYR A 37 -2.08 7.87 13.64
N ALA A 38 -1.29 7.37 14.58
CA ALA A 38 0.15 7.25 14.42
C ALA A 38 0.50 5.92 13.73
N PHE A 39 1.70 5.83 13.17
CA PHE A 39 2.16 4.62 12.50
C PHE A 39 2.05 3.37 13.39
N LYS A 40 2.40 3.48 14.67
CA LYS A 40 2.27 2.38 15.64
C LYS A 40 0.85 1.81 15.75
N ASP A 41 -0.18 2.63 15.50
CA ASP A 41 -1.59 2.24 15.61
C ASP A 41 -2.02 1.42 14.39
N LEU A 42 -1.33 1.60 13.25
CA LEU A 42 -1.59 0.93 11.97
C LEU A 42 -0.51 -0.10 11.59
N LEU A 43 0.56 -0.23 12.38
CA LEU A 43 1.68 -1.11 12.10
C LEU A 43 1.25 -2.57 11.82
N PRO A 44 0.32 -3.20 12.57
CA PRO A 44 -0.14 -4.54 12.25
C PRO A 44 -0.76 -4.66 10.85
N LEU A 45 -1.55 -3.67 10.44
CA LEU A 45 -2.17 -3.60 9.12
C LEU A 45 -1.09 -3.44 8.03
N HIS A 46 -0.23 -2.44 8.14
CA HIS A 46 0.82 -2.20 7.14
C HIS A 46 1.81 -3.36 7.02
N THR A 47 2.11 -4.04 8.13
CA THR A 47 2.92 -5.27 8.12
C THR A 47 2.23 -6.38 7.35
N PHE A 48 0.92 -6.56 7.56
CA PHE A 48 0.13 -7.55 6.86
C PHE A 48 0.04 -7.27 5.36
N GLU A 49 -0.34 -6.04 4.99
CA GLU A 49 -0.46 -5.58 3.59
C GLU A 49 0.85 -5.74 2.83
N THR A 50 1.96 -5.29 3.43
CA THR A 50 3.29 -5.38 2.81
C THR A 50 3.68 -6.83 2.56
N LYS A 51 3.55 -7.70 3.58
CA LYS A 51 3.89 -9.11 3.45
C LYS A 51 3.06 -9.81 2.39
N LEU A 52 1.76 -9.54 2.37
CA LEU A 52 0.85 -10.14 1.40
C LEU A 52 1.16 -9.66 -0.02
N SER A 53 1.42 -8.36 -0.21
CA SER A 53 1.80 -7.79 -1.51
C SER A 53 3.10 -8.41 -2.04
N ILE A 54 4.11 -8.59 -1.18
CA ILE A 54 5.37 -9.27 -1.49
C ILE A 54 5.11 -10.74 -1.86
N GLU A 55 4.34 -11.47 -1.04
CA GLU A 55 4.02 -12.89 -1.29
C GLU A 55 3.32 -13.10 -2.64
N LYS A 56 2.47 -12.15 -3.04
CA LYS A 56 1.77 -12.14 -4.32
C LYS A 56 2.61 -11.62 -5.49
N GLY A 57 3.85 -11.16 -5.24
CA GLY A 57 4.74 -10.65 -6.27
C GLY A 57 4.25 -9.35 -6.91
N CYS A 58 3.59 -8.50 -6.14
CA CYS A 58 2.98 -7.25 -6.62
C CYS A 58 3.37 -6.02 -5.76
N ALA A 59 4.44 -6.16 -4.97
CA ALA A 59 5.07 -5.07 -4.24
C ALA A 59 6.25 -4.52 -5.03
N ILE A 60 6.21 -3.23 -5.38
CA ILE A 60 7.24 -2.58 -6.19
C ILE A 60 7.87 -1.43 -5.39
N GLY A 61 9.19 -1.38 -5.41
CA GLY A 61 9.99 -0.32 -4.83
C GLY A 61 10.70 0.51 -5.88
N LEU A 62 11.07 1.73 -5.53
CA LEU A 62 11.99 2.54 -6.32
C LEU A 62 13.15 3.01 -5.45
N ARG A 63 14.37 2.64 -5.84
CA ARG A 63 15.62 2.94 -5.14
C ARG A 63 16.39 4.06 -5.83
N ASN A 64 17.13 4.84 -5.04
CA ASN A 64 18.06 5.83 -5.56
C ASN A 64 19.47 5.22 -5.78
N ASN A 65 20.41 6.03 -6.30
CA ASN A 65 21.80 5.63 -6.53
C ASN A 65 22.58 5.16 -5.29
N SER A 66 22.09 5.44 -4.08
CA SER A 66 22.67 4.95 -2.84
C SER A 66 22.05 3.63 -2.39
N GLY A 67 21.16 3.05 -3.19
CA GLY A 67 20.39 1.87 -2.85
C GLY A 67 19.26 2.12 -1.86
N LYS A 68 18.95 3.36 -1.48
CA LYS A 68 17.89 3.67 -0.51
C LYS A 68 16.52 3.60 -1.19
N LEU A 69 15.55 2.94 -0.56
CA LEU A 69 14.15 2.97 -0.97
C LEU A 69 13.55 4.37 -0.78
N ILE A 70 13.04 4.94 -1.86
CA ILE A 70 12.49 6.31 -1.88
C ILE A 70 11.07 6.38 -2.42
N GLY A 71 10.55 5.28 -2.96
CA GLY A 71 9.18 5.15 -3.42
C GLY A 71 8.70 3.72 -3.30
N LEU A 72 7.39 3.56 -3.14
CA LEU A 72 6.75 2.28 -2.84
C LEU A 72 5.36 2.25 -3.46
N SER A 73 5.04 1.13 -4.08
CA SER A 73 3.72 0.74 -4.56
C SER A 73 3.40 -0.65 -3.99
N LEU A 74 2.39 -0.73 -3.12
CA LEU A 74 1.86 -2.00 -2.62
C LEU A 74 0.53 -2.25 -3.31
N CYS A 75 0.49 -3.30 -4.12
CA CYS A 75 -0.73 -3.75 -4.76
C CYS A 75 -1.21 -5.08 -4.16
N LEU A 76 -2.44 -5.46 -4.47
CA LEU A 76 -2.96 -6.80 -4.32
C LEU A 76 -3.80 -7.21 -5.51
N VAL A 77 -3.79 -8.51 -5.81
CA VAL A 77 -4.74 -9.08 -6.76
C VAL A 77 -5.98 -9.49 -5.98
N VAL A 78 -7.05 -8.70 -6.12
CA VAL A 78 -8.35 -8.95 -5.51
C VAL A 78 -9.19 -9.81 -6.45
N ASN A 79 -9.70 -10.94 -5.95
CA ASN A 79 -10.64 -11.79 -6.67
C ASN A 79 -12.04 -11.64 -6.06
N SER A 80 -13.08 -11.83 -6.88
CA SER A 80 -14.49 -11.64 -6.48
C SER A 80 -14.92 -12.44 -5.24
N ASP A 81 -14.22 -13.55 -4.93
CA ASP A 81 -14.74 -14.55 -4.01
C ASP A 81 -14.07 -14.58 -2.61
N SER A 82 -12.91 -13.95 -2.39
CA SER A 82 -12.22 -14.07 -1.10
C SER A 82 -10.89 -13.32 -1.04
N ASP A 83 -10.86 -12.12 -0.44
CA ASP A 83 -9.56 -11.52 -0.06
C ASP A 83 -9.40 -11.24 1.43
N PRO A 84 -8.20 -11.54 1.97
CA PRO A 84 -8.00 -11.58 3.40
C PRO A 84 -7.95 -10.18 4.00
N ILE A 85 -7.60 -9.10 3.28
CA ILE A 85 -7.61 -7.74 3.86
C ILE A 85 -8.99 -7.37 4.39
N TYR A 86 -10.03 -7.49 3.56
CA TYR A 86 -11.40 -7.06 3.90
C TYR A 86 -12.05 -7.93 4.98
N THR A 87 -11.44 -9.08 5.29
CA THR A 87 -11.94 -10.05 6.28
C THR A 87 -11.02 -10.18 7.49
N THR A 88 -9.83 -9.56 7.48
CA THR A 88 -8.87 -9.63 8.57
C THR A 88 -9.30 -8.73 9.72
N THR A 89 -9.41 -9.35 10.89
CA THR A 89 -9.58 -8.64 12.16
C THR A 89 -8.23 -8.53 12.85
N TYR A 90 -7.84 -7.31 13.20
CA TYR A 90 -6.64 -6.99 13.95
C TYR A 90 -6.95 -6.90 15.44
N SER A 91 -5.93 -7.08 16.28
CA SER A 91 -6.08 -6.88 17.74
C SER A 91 -6.25 -5.41 18.11
N SER A 92 -5.79 -4.48 17.26
CA SER A 92 -5.93 -3.04 17.45
C SER A 92 -7.32 -2.56 16.97
N PRO A 93 -8.10 -1.89 17.83
CA PRO A 93 -9.35 -1.23 17.43
C PRO A 93 -9.16 -0.20 16.32
N GLU A 94 -8.04 0.52 16.33
CA GLU A 94 -7.67 1.52 15.32
C GLU A 94 -7.47 0.87 13.95
N CYS A 95 -6.68 -0.22 13.89
CA CYS A 95 -6.53 -1.02 12.67
C CYS A 95 -7.88 -1.52 12.15
N ASN A 96 -8.75 -2.02 13.02
CA ASN A 96 -10.07 -2.53 12.60
C ASN A 96 -10.97 -1.43 12.04
N LEU A 97 -11.00 -0.26 12.66
CA LEU A 97 -11.81 0.85 12.17
C LEU A 97 -11.24 1.39 10.85
N TYR A 98 -9.92 1.57 10.78
CA TYR A 98 -9.24 1.99 9.56
C TYR A 98 -9.51 1.02 8.40
N ASN A 99 -9.29 -0.28 8.64
CA ASN A 99 -9.54 -1.33 7.65
C ASN A 99 -11.01 -1.36 7.23
N LYS A 100 -11.95 -1.20 8.18
CA LYS A 100 -13.38 -1.14 7.86
C LYS A 100 -13.73 0.04 6.96
N VAL A 101 -13.22 1.24 7.25
CA VAL A 101 -13.48 2.43 6.41
C VAL A 101 -12.97 2.22 4.98
N LEU A 102 -11.77 1.65 4.82
CA LEU A 102 -11.23 1.29 3.51
C LEU A 102 -12.07 0.21 2.83
N THR A 103 -12.45 -0.84 3.56
CA THR A 103 -13.27 -1.94 3.05
C THR A 103 -14.62 -1.45 2.54
N ASP A 104 -15.32 -0.63 3.32
CA ASP A 104 -16.63 -0.08 2.94
C ASP A 104 -16.53 0.81 1.69
N PHE A 105 -15.42 1.56 1.55
CA PHE A 105 -15.14 2.36 0.36
C PHE A 105 -14.84 1.49 -0.87
N CYS A 106 -13.93 0.52 -0.75
CA CYS A 106 -13.53 -0.36 -1.86
C CYS A 106 -14.67 -1.28 -2.32
N HIS A 107 -15.48 -1.82 -1.40
CA HIS A 107 -16.64 -2.64 -1.77
C HIS A 107 -17.63 -1.89 -2.66
N GLY A 108 -17.86 -0.59 -2.41
CA GLY A 108 -18.72 0.22 -3.29
C GLY A 108 -18.20 0.31 -4.73
N ILE A 109 -16.86 0.33 -4.90
CA ILE A 109 -16.19 0.42 -6.20
C ILE A 109 -16.17 -0.96 -6.89
N HIS A 110 -15.79 -2.01 -6.16
CA HIS A 110 -15.71 -3.36 -6.71
C HIS A 110 -17.06 -3.88 -7.16
N HIS A 111 -18.13 -3.64 -6.39
CA HIS A 111 -19.49 -4.02 -6.79
C HIS A 111 -19.92 -3.36 -8.11
N SER A 112 -19.61 -2.07 -8.31
CA SER A 112 -19.90 -1.40 -9.59
C SER A 112 -19.12 -1.99 -10.77
N SER A 113 -17.92 -2.53 -10.52
CA SER A 113 -17.04 -3.11 -11.55
C SER A 113 -17.47 -4.53 -11.95
N GLU A 114 -17.96 -5.31 -10.99
CA GLU A 114 -18.48 -6.67 -11.22
C GLU A 114 -19.83 -6.67 -11.95
N GLU A 115 -20.71 -5.71 -11.65
CA GLU A 115 -22.01 -5.57 -12.33
C GLU A 115 -21.87 -5.25 -13.84
N GLU A 116 -20.76 -4.65 -14.24
CA GLU A 116 -20.43 -4.40 -15.66
C GLU A 116 -19.89 -5.65 -16.39
N GLY A 117 -19.66 -6.76 -15.66
CA GLY A 117 -19.18 -8.04 -16.22
C GLY A 117 -17.71 -8.03 -16.66
N VAL A 118 -16.90 -7.12 -16.11
CA VAL A 118 -15.61 -6.73 -16.70
C VAL A 118 -14.40 -7.55 -16.20
N THR A 119 -14.40 -8.17 -15.02
CA THR A 119 -13.18 -8.84 -14.50
C THR A 119 -13.41 -9.96 -13.49
N THR A 120 -12.62 -11.04 -13.57
CA THR A 120 -12.49 -12.09 -12.54
C THR A 120 -11.47 -11.75 -11.45
N ALA A 121 -10.61 -10.75 -11.68
CA ALA A 121 -9.59 -10.27 -10.76
C ALA A 121 -9.25 -8.80 -11.03
N ILE A 122 -8.97 -8.03 -9.98
CA ILE A 122 -8.60 -6.62 -9.99
C ILE A 122 -7.21 -6.47 -9.36
N LEU A 123 -6.33 -5.67 -9.96
CA LEU A 123 -5.11 -5.25 -9.27
C LEU A 123 -5.43 -3.97 -8.49
N ASP A 124 -5.62 -4.11 -7.18
CA ASP A 124 -5.91 -3.01 -6.27
C ASP A 124 -4.62 -2.38 -5.75
N LEU A 125 -4.49 -1.06 -5.85
CA LEU A 125 -3.36 -0.30 -5.34
C LEU A 125 -3.67 0.14 -3.91
N LEU A 126 -3.15 -0.60 -2.93
CA LEU A 126 -3.39 -0.34 -1.51
C LEU A 126 -2.67 0.91 -1.01
N LEU A 127 -1.40 1.06 -1.42
CA LEU A 127 -0.53 2.10 -0.89
C LEU A 127 0.46 2.56 -1.96
N LEU A 128 0.45 3.87 -2.22
CA LEU A 128 1.44 4.54 -3.03
C LEU A 128 2.09 5.66 -2.21
N THR A 129 3.42 5.63 -2.09
CA THR A 129 4.13 6.70 -1.39
C THR A 129 5.47 7.00 -2.03
N VAL A 130 5.89 8.26 -1.90
CA VAL A 130 7.21 8.76 -2.30
C VAL A 130 7.78 9.56 -1.14
N HIS A 131 9.03 9.28 -0.79
CA HIS A 131 9.75 10.00 0.25
C HIS A 131 9.71 11.52 -0.04
N PRO A 132 9.40 12.39 0.96
CA PRO A 132 9.16 13.82 0.73
C PRO A 132 10.26 14.55 -0.07
N ASN A 133 11.53 14.24 0.22
CA ASN A 133 12.70 14.83 -0.47
C ASN A 133 12.82 14.44 -1.97
N TYR A 134 11.98 13.53 -2.46
CA TYR A 134 12.00 13.02 -3.83
C TYR A 134 10.67 13.28 -4.58
N CYS A 135 9.75 14.03 -3.97
CA CYS A 135 8.52 14.47 -4.64
C CYS A 135 8.82 15.34 -5.88
N ASN A 136 7.85 15.43 -6.79
CA ASN A 136 7.93 16.19 -8.05
C ASN A 136 8.99 15.70 -9.06
N LYS A 137 9.51 14.48 -8.88
CA LYS A 137 10.45 13.83 -9.81
C LYS A 137 9.83 12.78 -10.73
N GLY A 138 8.49 12.72 -10.78
CA GLY A 138 7.75 11.72 -11.56
C GLY A 138 7.80 10.29 -10.99
N ILE A 139 8.32 10.09 -9.77
CA ILE A 139 8.47 8.76 -9.15
C ILE A 139 7.11 8.06 -8.96
N ALA A 140 6.10 8.78 -8.48
CA ALA A 140 4.76 8.20 -8.29
C ALA A 140 4.18 7.67 -9.62
N THR A 141 4.39 8.39 -10.72
CA THR A 141 3.98 7.96 -12.06
C THR A 141 4.72 6.69 -12.48
N LYS A 142 6.04 6.65 -12.30
CA LYS A 142 6.87 5.47 -12.62
C LYS A 142 6.52 4.21 -11.83
N LEU A 143 5.94 4.37 -10.64
CA LEU A 143 5.52 3.26 -9.78
C LEU A 143 4.15 2.67 -10.19
N ILE A 144 3.41 3.36 -11.05
CA ILE A 144 2.10 2.94 -11.56
C ILE A 144 2.20 2.38 -12.99
N GLU A 145 3.12 2.92 -13.80
CA GLU A 145 3.40 2.49 -15.19
C GLU A 145 3.92 1.05 -15.29
#